data_AF-A0A532UUY5-F1
#
_entry.id   AF-A0A532UUY5-F1
#
_cell.length_a   1.000
_cell.length_b   1.000
_cell.length_c   1.000
_cell.angle_alpha   90.00
_cell.angle_beta   90.00
_cell.angle_gamma   90.00
#
_symmetry.space_group_name_H-M   'P 1'
#
loop_
_entity.id
_entity.type
_entity.pdbx_description
1 polymer ?
#
loop_
_entity_poly.entity_id
_entity_poly.type
_entity_poly.pdbx_seq_one_letter_code
_entity_poly.pdbx_strand_id
1 'polypeptide(L)'
;MSCFWSRNLKMIFRFKTRNVQKRAFSLIEVSAAVAILALVSSSVMVIVSRSVSSGTNSTRRMQAFEVARENMEKLLASDSVEETADYGRSERYPGIEWETVVETFYEPITARMWIRGVCTARFEDDQDQEQTVELTHWLTDVTKDQLLQIMAQGQNEEQELAAELIETVEEAAMYAGVDGESIEQWIDNGMLTIEDGSFVKSNLDLYMQTNGNPSADQQQTQISSRAQLAARRSQVPDGKAADVEAGQGEIDPQTGLTYEELEQMDFSEVYDLMKNRRQ
;
A
#
# COMPACT_ATOMS: atom_id res chain seq x y z
N MET A 1 54.36 -73.71 -38.41
CA MET A 1 52.98 -73.61 -38.93
C MET A 1 52.75 -72.14 -39.26
N SER A 2 52.93 -71.70 -40.51
CA SER A 2 51.91 -71.72 -41.59
C SER A 2 50.74 -70.80 -41.21
N CYS A 3 50.27 -69.77 -41.92
CA CYS A 3 50.37 -69.29 -43.30
C CYS A 3 49.86 -67.82 -43.29
N PHE A 4 50.44 -66.88 -44.04
CA PHE A 4 50.07 -66.54 -45.43
C PHE A 4 48.68 -65.84 -45.56
N TRP A 5 48.64 -64.50 -45.63
CA TRP A 5 48.24 -63.76 -46.84
C TRP A 5 48.46 -62.24 -46.69
N SER A 6 49.30 -61.75 -47.60
CA SER A 6 49.48 -60.35 -47.97
C SER A 6 48.22 -59.81 -48.65
N ARG A 7 47.85 -58.57 -48.36
CA ARG A 7 47.12 -57.73 -49.31
C ARG A 7 47.55 -56.27 -49.18
N ASN A 8 48.53 -55.91 -50.01
CA ASN A 8 48.89 -54.55 -50.36
C ASN A 8 47.68 -53.83 -51.00
N LEU A 9 47.07 -52.88 -50.30
CA LEU A 9 46.14 -51.94 -50.90
C LEU A 9 46.91 -50.65 -51.25
N LYS A 10 47.50 -50.60 -52.44
CA LYS A 10 48.01 -49.36 -53.04
C LYS A 10 46.82 -48.47 -53.36
N MET A 11 46.44 -47.59 -52.43
CA MET A 11 45.45 -46.54 -52.68
C MET A 11 46.14 -45.42 -53.47
N ILE A 12 46.07 -45.52 -54.80
CA ILE A 12 46.46 -44.44 -55.71
C ILE A 12 45.39 -43.35 -55.60
N PHE A 13 45.58 -42.37 -54.73
CA PHE A 13 44.82 -41.12 -54.76
C PHE A 13 45.23 -40.33 -56.01
N ARG A 14 44.49 -40.53 -57.10
CA ARG A 14 44.50 -39.62 -58.25
C ARG A 14 43.81 -38.32 -57.80
N PHE A 15 44.60 -37.36 -57.30
CA PHE A 15 44.14 -35.97 -57.25
C PHE A 15 43.98 -35.47 -58.68
N LYS A 16 42.75 -35.55 -59.18
CA LYS A 16 42.33 -34.87 -60.40
C LYS A 16 42.40 -33.38 -60.11
N THR A 17 43.51 -32.74 -60.48
CA THR A 17 43.64 -31.29 -60.54
C THR A 17 42.56 -30.78 -61.49
N ARG A 18 41.43 -30.36 -60.91
CA ARG A 18 40.41 -29.60 -61.63
C ARG A 18 41.09 -28.30 -62.04
N ASN A 19 41.25 -28.14 -63.34
CA ASN A 19 41.66 -26.90 -63.95
C ASN A 19 40.58 -25.86 -63.61
N VAL A 20 40.80 -25.07 -62.56
CA VAL A 20 39.92 -23.96 -62.19
C VAL A 20 40.16 -22.87 -63.20
N GLN A 21 39.45 -22.93 -64.33
CA GLN A 21 39.29 -21.77 -65.18
C GLN A 21 38.74 -20.65 -64.28
N LYS A 22 39.53 -19.60 -64.08
CA LYS A 22 39.09 -18.38 -63.39
C LYS A 22 37.99 -17.74 -64.22
N ARG A 23 36.75 -18.17 -64.03
CA ARG A 23 35.56 -17.44 -64.47
C ARG A 23 35.43 -16.26 -63.52
N ALA A 24 35.67 -15.05 -64.04
CA ALA A 24 35.35 -13.83 -63.30
C ALA A 24 33.83 -13.76 -63.13
N PHE A 25 33.37 -13.47 -61.91
CA PHE A 25 31.96 -13.32 -61.60
C PHE A 25 31.34 -12.20 -62.43
N SER A 26 30.12 -12.41 -62.94
CA SER A 26 29.43 -11.35 -63.66
C SER A 26 28.97 -10.26 -62.69
N LEU A 27 28.87 -9.01 -63.15
CA LEU A 27 28.44 -7.88 -62.33
C LEU A 27 27.04 -8.09 -61.73
N ILE A 28 26.17 -8.80 -62.45
CA ILE A 28 24.81 -9.17 -62.01
C ILE A 28 24.86 -10.19 -60.86
N GLU A 29 25.81 -11.12 -60.91
CA GLU A 29 25.97 -12.14 -59.88
C GLU A 29 26.51 -11.53 -58.57
N VAL A 30 27.46 -10.59 -58.69
CA VAL A 30 27.98 -9.84 -57.53
C VAL A 30 26.88 -8.94 -56.94
N SER A 31 26.07 -8.27 -57.76
CA SER A 31 24.98 -7.43 -57.24
C SER A 31 23.89 -8.25 -56.54
N ALA A 32 23.52 -9.41 -57.09
CA ALA A 32 22.58 -10.33 -56.44
C ALA A 32 23.12 -10.86 -55.11
N ALA A 33 24.41 -11.24 -55.06
CA ALA A 33 25.05 -11.69 -53.83
C ALA A 33 25.08 -10.59 -52.74
N VAL A 34 25.36 -9.34 -53.12
CA VAL A 34 25.32 -8.20 -52.19
C VAL A 34 23.91 -7.93 -51.67
N ALA A 35 22.89 -8.03 -52.53
CA ALA A 35 21.50 -7.85 -52.12
C ALA A 35 21.05 -8.93 -51.12
N ILE A 36 21.38 -10.20 -51.38
CA ILE A 36 21.11 -11.30 -50.45
C ILE A 36 21.85 -11.10 -49.13
N LEU A 37 23.12 -10.69 -49.18
CA LEU A 37 23.92 -10.43 -47.99
C LEU A 37 23.36 -9.26 -47.17
N ALA A 38 22.87 -8.21 -47.83
CA ALA A 38 22.22 -7.08 -47.16
C ALA A 38 20.93 -7.51 -46.44
N LEU A 39 20.09 -8.35 -47.07
CA LEU A 39 18.88 -8.88 -46.46
C LEU A 39 19.19 -9.78 -45.25
N VAL A 40 20.16 -10.68 -45.38
CA VAL A 40 20.59 -11.55 -44.29
C VAL A 40 21.21 -10.73 -43.15
N SER A 41 22.06 -9.75 -43.47
CA SER A 41 22.67 -8.85 -42.48
C SER A 41 21.62 -8.05 -41.70
N SER A 42 20.59 -7.54 -42.38
CA SER A 42 19.47 -6.84 -41.74
C SER A 42 18.71 -7.74 -40.77
N SER A 43 18.44 -8.99 -41.15
CA SER A 43 17.75 -9.94 -40.28
C SER A 43 18.54 -10.25 -38.99
N VAL A 44 19.87 -10.40 -39.10
CA VAL A 44 20.75 -10.64 -37.94
C VAL A 44 20.78 -9.43 -37.01
N MET A 45 20.86 -8.21 -37.56
CA MET A 45 20.85 -6.97 -36.76
C MET A 45 19.59 -6.85 -35.90
N VAL A 46 18.43 -7.21 -36.45
CA VAL A 46 17.15 -7.20 -35.71
C VAL A 46 17.14 -8.21 -34.56
N ILE A 47 17.70 -9.41 -34.78
CA ILE A 47 17.80 -10.43 -33.73
C ILE A 47 18.72 -9.93 -32.61
N VAL A 48 19.86 -9.35 -32.94
CA VAL A 48 20.80 -8.79 -31.94
C VAL A 48 20.13 -7.66 -31.15
N SER A 49 19.42 -6.75 -31.82
CA SER A 49 18.68 -5.67 -31.15
C SER A 49 17.62 -6.21 -30.17
N ARG A 50 16.87 -7.25 -30.57
CA ARG A 50 15.89 -7.91 -29.69
C ARG A 50 16.57 -8.63 -28.51
N SER A 51 17.69 -9.30 -28.73
CA SER A 51 18.43 -9.98 -27.67
C SER A 51 19.05 -9.01 -26.66
N VAL A 52 19.59 -7.88 -27.14
CA VAL A 52 20.13 -6.82 -26.26
C VAL A 52 19.02 -6.21 -25.42
N SER A 53 17.89 -5.82 -26.03
CA SER A 53 16.72 -5.29 -25.32
C SER A 53 16.15 -6.29 -24.31
N SER A 54 16.14 -7.59 -24.64
CA SER A 54 15.73 -8.63 -23.69
C SER A 54 16.69 -8.74 -22.50
N GLY A 55 17.99 -8.53 -22.70
CA GLY A 55 18.99 -8.59 -21.63
C GLY A 55 18.93 -7.40 -20.68
N THR A 56 18.76 -6.19 -21.22
CA THR A 56 18.59 -4.95 -20.45
C THR A 56 17.28 -4.96 -19.67
N ASN A 57 16.18 -5.37 -20.29
CA ASN A 57 14.89 -5.51 -19.60
C ASN A 57 14.96 -6.55 -18.46
N SER A 58 15.64 -7.68 -18.67
CA SER A 58 15.85 -8.67 -17.60
C SER A 58 16.65 -8.11 -16.42
N THR A 59 17.61 -7.22 -16.68
CA THR A 59 18.42 -6.61 -15.62
C THR A 59 17.59 -5.61 -14.81
N ARG A 60 16.82 -4.73 -15.47
CA ARG A 60 15.93 -3.77 -14.79
C ARG A 60 14.85 -4.48 -13.98
N ARG A 61 14.29 -5.57 -14.53
CA ARG A 61 13.32 -6.42 -13.80
C ARG A 61 13.92 -7.06 -12.55
N MET A 62 15.17 -7.53 -12.61
CA MET A 62 15.86 -8.06 -11.43
C MET A 62 16.08 -6.97 -10.38
N GLN A 63 16.48 -5.76 -10.80
CA GLN A 63 16.64 -4.61 -9.89
C GLN A 63 15.31 -4.22 -9.23
N ALA A 64 14.22 -4.19 -9.99
CA ALA A 64 12.88 -3.92 -9.45
C ALA A 64 12.45 -5.01 -8.46
N PHE A 65 12.71 -6.28 -8.77
CA PHE A 65 12.48 -7.38 -7.85
C PHE A 65 13.32 -7.25 -6.57
N GLU A 66 14.59 -6.88 -6.66
CA GLU A 66 15.44 -6.66 -5.49
C GLU A 66 14.89 -5.57 -4.59
N VAL A 67 14.41 -4.46 -5.16
CA VAL A 67 13.77 -3.37 -4.39
C VAL A 67 12.49 -3.84 -3.71
N ALA A 68 11.60 -4.51 -4.45
CA ALA A 68 10.36 -5.06 -3.88
C ALA A 68 10.64 -6.08 -2.77
N ARG A 69 11.68 -6.92 -2.95
CA ARG A 69 12.15 -7.89 -1.95
C ARG A 69 12.72 -7.21 -0.72
N GLU A 70 13.58 -6.20 -0.87
CA GLU A 70 14.15 -5.44 0.25
C GLU A 70 13.04 -4.76 1.08
N ASN A 71 12.03 -4.19 0.41
CA ASN A 71 10.88 -3.61 1.09
C ASN A 71 10.05 -4.67 1.82
N MET A 72 9.84 -5.84 1.20
CA MET A 72 9.16 -6.96 1.86
C MET A 72 9.96 -7.47 3.06
N GLU A 73 11.29 -7.55 2.98
CA GLU A 73 12.14 -7.92 4.10
C GLU A 73 12.05 -6.92 5.24
N LYS A 74 11.99 -5.61 4.95
CA LYS A 74 11.76 -4.58 5.96
C LYS A 74 10.39 -4.76 6.62
N LEU A 75 9.34 -4.95 5.83
CA LEU A 75 7.99 -5.15 6.33
C LEU A 75 7.89 -6.39 7.24
N LEU A 76 8.52 -7.49 6.84
CA LEU A 76 8.54 -8.74 7.61
C LEU A 76 9.43 -8.67 8.85
N ALA A 77 10.38 -7.74 8.89
CA ALA A 77 11.26 -7.52 10.04
C ALA A 77 10.68 -6.51 11.04
N SER A 78 9.58 -5.82 10.72
CA SER A 78 8.90 -4.90 11.64
C SER A 78 8.26 -5.67 12.80
N ASP A 79 8.35 -5.11 14.00
CA ASP A 79 7.82 -5.73 15.23
C ASP A 79 6.28 -5.65 15.31
N SER A 80 5.66 -4.73 14.57
CA SER A 80 4.21 -4.59 14.43
C SER A 80 3.81 -4.37 12.98
N VAL A 81 2.59 -4.79 12.63
CA VAL A 81 2.01 -4.63 11.30
C VAL A 81 0.76 -3.78 11.45
N GLU A 82 0.84 -2.56 10.92
CA GLU A 82 -0.28 -1.62 10.86
C GLU A 82 -0.72 -1.44 9.41
N GLU A 83 -1.97 -1.05 9.17
CA GLU A 83 -2.45 -0.70 7.84
C GLU A 83 -1.76 0.58 7.39
N THR A 84 -0.79 0.45 6.48
CA THR A 84 0.04 1.56 6.01
C THR A 84 0.29 1.46 4.51
N ALA A 85 0.50 2.62 3.89
CA ALA A 85 0.89 2.72 2.49
C ALA A 85 2.11 3.65 2.40
N ASP A 86 3.27 3.05 2.14
CA ASP A 86 4.54 3.76 1.97
C ASP A 86 4.93 3.81 0.51
N TYR A 87 5.49 4.93 0.08
CA TYR A 87 5.93 5.15 -1.29
C TYR A 87 7.29 5.84 -1.32
N GLY A 88 8.05 5.56 -2.36
CA GLY A 88 9.34 6.20 -2.53
C GLY A 88 10.05 5.83 -3.82
N ARG A 89 11.29 6.30 -3.90
CA ARG A 89 12.20 6.01 -5.01
C ARG A 89 13.39 5.23 -4.47
N SER A 90 13.89 4.26 -5.23
CA SER A 90 15.04 3.49 -4.79
C SER A 90 16.30 4.37 -4.79
N GLU A 91 16.97 4.45 -3.64
CA GLU A 91 18.26 5.15 -3.52
C GLU A 91 19.36 4.47 -4.35
N ARG A 92 19.32 3.13 -4.41
CA ARG A 92 20.27 2.32 -5.17
C ARG A 92 19.98 2.37 -6.67
N TYR A 93 18.70 2.42 -7.05
CA TYR A 93 18.26 2.45 -8.44
C TYR A 93 17.34 3.64 -8.70
N PRO A 94 17.88 4.83 -9.03
CA PRO A 94 17.08 6.02 -9.25
C PRO A 94 16.04 5.86 -10.37
N GLY A 95 16.11 4.87 -11.25
CA GLY A 95 15.07 4.62 -12.26
C GLY A 95 13.84 3.86 -11.74
N ILE A 96 13.80 3.49 -10.45
CA ILE A 96 12.80 2.58 -9.89
C ILE A 96 12.03 3.29 -8.78
N GLU A 97 10.72 3.34 -8.93
CA GLU A 97 9.78 3.78 -7.91
C GLU A 97 9.19 2.56 -7.21
N TRP A 98 8.89 2.68 -5.92
CA TRP A 98 8.37 1.58 -5.12
C TRP A 98 7.23 2.03 -4.24
N GLU A 99 6.36 1.08 -3.91
CA GLU A 99 5.21 1.27 -3.04
C GLU A 99 5.01 -0.01 -2.22
N THR A 100 4.82 0.14 -0.91
CA THR A 100 4.56 -0.95 0.04
C THR A 100 3.23 -0.67 0.70
N VAL A 101 2.25 -1.56 0.48
CA VAL A 101 0.91 -1.44 1.03
C VAL A 101 0.64 -2.62 1.95
N VAL A 102 0.23 -2.34 3.17
CA VAL A 102 -0.30 -3.32 4.11
C VAL A 102 -1.80 -3.13 4.17
N GLU A 103 -2.56 -4.15 3.79
CA GLU A 103 -4.02 -4.06 3.76
C GLU A 103 -4.67 -5.27 4.44
N THR A 104 -5.85 -5.02 5.02
CA THR A 104 -6.70 -6.06 5.59
C THR A 104 -7.62 -6.64 4.50
N PHE A 105 -7.67 -7.96 4.41
CA PHE A 105 -8.46 -8.69 3.42
C PHE A 105 -9.40 -9.67 4.10
N TYR A 106 -10.68 -9.62 3.73
CA TYR A 106 -11.68 -10.60 4.17
C TYR A 106 -11.73 -11.80 3.22
N GLU A 107 -11.47 -13.00 3.74
CA GLU A 107 -11.62 -14.22 2.97
C GLU A 107 -13.12 -14.55 2.75
N PRO A 108 -13.61 -14.63 1.49
CA PRO A 108 -15.06 -14.76 1.22
C PRO A 108 -15.70 -16.06 1.74
N ILE A 109 -14.90 -17.10 1.96
CA ILE A 109 -15.40 -18.45 2.27
C ILE A 109 -15.37 -18.73 3.77
N THR A 110 -14.33 -18.26 4.47
CA THR A 110 -14.12 -18.56 5.89
C THR A 110 -14.48 -17.36 6.78
N ALA A 111 -14.75 -16.19 6.18
CA ALA A 111 -14.95 -14.91 6.86
C ALA A 111 -13.78 -14.52 7.79
N ARG A 112 -12.59 -15.08 7.55
CA ARG A 112 -11.38 -14.74 8.31
C ARG A 112 -10.72 -13.51 7.71
N MET A 113 -10.33 -12.58 8.58
CA MET A 113 -9.56 -11.41 8.18
C MET A 113 -8.08 -11.78 8.17
N TRP A 114 -7.43 -11.46 7.06
CA TRP A 114 -6.00 -11.65 6.85
C TRP A 114 -5.35 -10.30 6.61
N ILE A 115 -4.14 -10.12 7.12
CA ILE A 115 -3.32 -8.98 6.71
C ILE A 115 -2.38 -9.45 5.60
N ARG A 116 -2.38 -8.73 4.48
CA ARG A 116 -1.42 -8.96 3.39
C ARG A 116 -0.56 -7.73 3.19
N GLY A 117 0.73 -7.97 2.96
CA GLY A 117 1.68 -6.97 2.48
C GLY A 117 1.85 -7.11 0.97
N VAL A 118 1.76 -5.99 0.26
CA VAL A 118 1.97 -5.89 -1.18
C VAL A 118 3.13 -4.91 -1.40
N CYS A 119 4.27 -5.42 -1.87
CA CYS A 119 5.40 -4.58 -2.25
C CYS A 119 5.49 -4.52 -3.77
N THR A 120 5.33 -3.33 -4.34
CA THR A 120 5.43 -3.07 -5.77
C THR A 120 6.68 -2.26 -6.09
N ALA A 121 7.28 -2.53 -7.23
CA ALA A 121 8.35 -1.75 -7.81
C ALA A 121 8.08 -1.52 -9.30
N ARG A 122 8.13 -0.26 -9.73
CA ARG A 122 7.83 0.20 -11.09
C ARG A 122 9.10 0.69 -11.78
N PHE A 123 9.27 0.33 -13.05
CA PHE A 123 10.40 0.76 -13.86
C PHE A 123 9.98 0.89 -15.33
N GLU A 124 10.64 1.79 -16.06
CA GLU A 124 10.46 1.92 -17.51
C GLU A 124 11.36 0.92 -18.22
N ASP A 125 10.86 0.26 -19.26
CA ASP A 125 11.66 -0.61 -20.14
C ASP A 125 12.37 0.17 -21.25
N ASP A 126 13.01 -0.51 -22.21
CA ASP A 126 13.71 0.15 -23.32
C ASP A 126 12.77 0.64 -24.43
N GLN A 127 11.47 0.44 -24.27
CA GLN A 127 10.40 0.93 -25.14
C GLN A 127 9.60 2.06 -24.47
N ASP A 128 10.12 2.61 -23.36
CA ASP A 128 9.47 3.61 -22.50
C ASP A 128 8.08 3.12 -21.99
N GLN A 129 7.90 1.81 -21.85
CA GLN A 129 6.70 1.24 -21.23
C GLN A 129 6.96 0.99 -19.75
N GLU A 130 6.00 1.40 -18.93
CA GLU A 130 6.02 1.15 -17.50
C GLU A 130 5.74 -0.34 -17.23
N GLN A 131 6.66 -0.98 -16.53
CA GLN A 131 6.57 -2.35 -16.08
C GLN A 131 6.54 -2.37 -14.56
N THR A 132 5.77 -3.29 -13.99
CA THR A 132 5.62 -3.43 -12.53
C THR A 132 5.99 -4.84 -12.09
N VAL A 133 6.75 -4.92 -11.00
CA VAL A 133 6.98 -6.16 -10.25
C VAL A 133 6.25 -6.04 -8.93
N GLU A 134 5.37 -6.99 -8.66
CA GLU A 134 4.59 -7.06 -7.42
C GLU A 134 4.98 -8.32 -6.65
N LEU A 135 5.18 -8.17 -5.34
CA LEU A 135 5.39 -9.24 -4.40
C LEU A 135 4.30 -9.17 -3.31
N THR A 136 3.50 -10.22 -3.22
CA THR A 136 2.43 -10.34 -2.22
C THR A 136 2.81 -11.35 -1.15
N HIS A 137 2.64 -11.01 0.12
CA HIS A 137 2.83 -11.93 1.24
C HIS A 137 1.68 -11.85 2.25
N TRP A 138 1.24 -13.01 2.75
CA TRP A 138 0.26 -13.11 3.82
C TRP A 138 0.99 -13.05 5.15
N LEU A 139 0.75 -12.01 5.95
CA LEU A 139 1.53 -11.72 7.15
C LEU A 139 1.03 -12.53 8.35
N THR A 140 -0.26 -12.42 8.65
CA THR A 140 -0.89 -13.12 9.78
C THR A 140 -2.39 -13.27 9.56
N ASP A 141 -2.96 -14.31 10.15
CA ASP A 141 -4.38 -14.35 10.47
C ASP A 141 -4.65 -13.40 11.64
N VAL A 142 -5.71 -12.61 11.56
CA VAL A 142 -6.13 -11.76 12.67
C VAL A 142 -7.07 -12.59 13.55
N THR A 143 -6.69 -12.79 14.82
CA THR A 143 -7.56 -13.48 15.78
C THR A 143 -8.75 -12.61 16.16
N LYS A 144 -9.86 -13.24 16.56
CA LYS A 144 -11.11 -12.53 16.94
C LYS A 144 -10.86 -11.47 18.01
N ASP A 145 -9.99 -11.76 18.97
CA ASP A 145 -9.69 -10.85 20.09
C ASP A 145 -8.88 -9.63 19.63
N GLN A 146 -7.91 -9.82 18.72
CA GLN A 146 -7.14 -8.73 18.13
C GLN A 146 -7.99 -7.85 17.22
N LEU A 147 -8.95 -8.44 16.51
CA LEU A 147 -9.92 -7.70 15.69
C LEU A 147 -10.82 -6.82 16.57
N LEU A 148 -11.36 -7.39 17.64
CA LEU A 148 -12.17 -6.65 18.62
C LEU A 148 -11.35 -5.54 19.26
N GLN A 149 -10.07 -5.77 19.54
CA GLN A 149 -9.19 -4.74 20.07
C GLN A 149 -8.93 -3.60 19.08
N ILE A 150 -8.69 -3.90 17.79
CA ILE A 150 -8.52 -2.88 16.75
C ILE A 150 -9.81 -2.07 16.54
N MET A 151 -10.96 -2.75 16.50
CA MET A 151 -12.26 -2.08 16.39
C MET A 151 -12.60 -1.26 17.62
N ALA A 152 -12.34 -1.79 18.83
CA ALA A 152 -12.54 -1.07 20.08
C ALA A 152 -11.62 0.14 20.18
N GLN A 153 -10.37 0.04 19.72
CA GLN A 153 -9.45 1.17 19.71
C GLN A 153 -9.92 2.26 18.74
N GLY A 154 -10.31 1.90 17.50
CA GLY A 154 -10.84 2.88 16.54
C GLY A 154 -12.16 3.51 16.98
N GLN A 155 -13.06 2.73 17.58
CA GLN A 155 -14.34 3.24 18.12
C GLN A 155 -14.13 4.11 19.35
N ASN A 156 -13.22 3.75 20.26
CA ASN A 156 -12.90 4.57 21.42
C ASN A 156 -12.27 5.90 20.98
N GLU A 157 -11.34 5.88 20.04
CA GLU A 157 -10.73 7.10 19.51
C GLU A 157 -11.78 8.02 18.86
N GLU A 158 -12.71 7.46 18.08
CA GLU A 158 -13.79 8.23 17.44
C GLU A 158 -14.82 8.73 18.45
N GLN A 159 -15.22 7.91 19.43
CA GLN A 159 -16.14 8.31 20.50
C GLN A 159 -15.53 9.38 21.42
N GLU A 160 -14.25 9.28 21.72
CA GLU A 160 -13.54 10.27 22.52
C GLU A 160 -13.34 11.58 21.77
N LEU A 161 -13.07 11.53 20.46
CA LEU A 161 -13.06 12.73 19.61
C LEU A 161 -14.45 13.36 19.57
N ALA A 162 -15.51 12.57 19.43
CA ALA A 162 -16.89 13.06 19.49
C ALA A 162 -17.22 13.68 20.86
N ALA A 163 -16.68 13.13 21.95
CA ALA A 163 -16.86 13.68 23.30
C ALA A 163 -16.18 15.04 23.50
N GLU A 164 -15.16 15.39 22.72
CA GLU A 164 -14.51 16.72 22.75
C GLU A 164 -15.20 17.76 21.86
N LEU A 165 -16.15 17.32 21.03
CA LEU A 165 -16.94 18.17 20.16
C LEU A 165 -18.33 18.43 20.75
N ILE A 166 -18.85 19.61 20.48
CA ILE A 166 -20.20 20.03 20.85
C ILE A 166 -20.88 20.50 19.58
N GLU A 167 -21.99 19.86 19.21
CA GLU A 167 -22.61 20.05 17.88
C GLU A 167 -23.43 21.34 17.77
N THR A 168 -23.93 21.85 18.90
CA THR A 168 -24.91 22.96 18.90
C THR A 168 -24.46 24.16 19.73
N VAL A 169 -24.94 25.35 19.34
CA VAL A 169 -24.68 26.60 20.06
C VAL A 169 -25.27 26.53 21.47
N GLU A 170 -26.43 25.92 21.62
CA GLU A 170 -27.13 25.77 22.89
C GLU A 170 -26.35 24.88 23.87
N GLU A 171 -25.76 23.78 23.40
CA GLU A 171 -24.90 22.93 24.22
C GLU A 171 -23.58 23.61 24.55
N ALA A 172 -23.01 24.38 23.61
CA ALA A 172 -21.79 25.14 23.85
C ALA A 172 -22.01 26.24 24.92
N ALA A 173 -23.16 26.93 24.84
CA ALA A 173 -23.60 27.91 25.83
C ALA A 173 -23.81 27.26 27.20
N MET A 174 -24.46 26.09 27.24
CA MET A 174 -24.66 25.31 28.45
C MET A 174 -23.34 24.85 29.08
N TYR A 175 -22.39 24.37 28.26
CA TYR A 175 -21.05 23.97 28.71
C TYR A 175 -20.28 25.16 29.29
N ALA A 176 -20.32 26.30 28.59
CA ALA A 176 -19.61 27.51 29.01
C ALA A 176 -20.31 28.29 30.15
N GLY A 177 -21.55 27.92 30.49
CA GLY A 177 -22.35 28.62 31.50
C GLY A 177 -22.76 30.03 31.08
N VAL A 178 -22.84 30.28 29.78
CA VAL A 178 -23.23 31.56 29.16
C VAL A 178 -24.50 31.39 28.33
N ASP A 179 -25.08 32.49 27.85
CA ASP A 179 -26.18 32.45 26.88
C ASP A 179 -25.67 32.23 25.45
N GLY A 180 -26.57 31.80 24.56
CA GLY A 180 -26.25 31.57 23.14
C GLY A 180 -25.77 32.83 22.41
N GLU A 181 -26.28 34.01 22.77
CA GLU A 181 -25.85 35.29 22.18
C GLU A 181 -24.37 35.58 22.51
N SER A 182 -23.92 35.21 23.71
CA SER A 182 -22.51 35.31 24.11
C SER A 182 -21.60 34.38 23.30
N ILE A 183 -22.07 33.18 22.95
CA ILE A 183 -21.35 32.25 22.06
C ILE A 183 -21.25 32.82 20.64
N GLU A 184 -22.34 33.38 20.11
CA GLU A 184 -22.31 34.06 18.80
C GLU A 184 -21.33 35.24 18.80
N GLN A 185 -21.31 36.02 19.88
CA GLN A 185 -20.35 37.11 20.04
C GLN A 185 -18.90 36.60 20.09
N TRP A 186 -18.64 35.42 20.65
CA TRP A 186 -17.30 34.81 20.65
C TRP A 186 -16.88 34.37 19.25
N ILE A 187 -17.80 33.84 18.44
CA ILE A 187 -17.56 33.54 17.02
C ILE A 187 -17.18 34.81 16.27
N ASP A 188 -17.93 35.90 16.48
CA ASP A 188 -17.62 37.21 15.88
C ASP A 188 -16.26 37.77 16.35
N ASN A 189 -15.85 37.44 17.58
CA ASN A 189 -14.55 37.77 18.14
C ASN A 189 -13.43 36.77 17.75
N GLY A 190 -13.66 35.93 16.74
CA GLY A 190 -12.64 35.06 16.14
C GLY A 190 -12.53 33.66 16.75
N MET A 191 -13.56 33.17 17.45
CA MET A 191 -13.60 31.79 17.92
C MET A 191 -13.81 30.85 16.74
N LEU A 192 -12.94 29.84 16.62
CA LEU A 192 -12.99 28.88 15.52
C LEU A 192 -13.89 27.68 15.85
N THR A 193 -14.77 27.35 14.92
CA THR A 193 -15.51 26.09 14.84
C THR A 193 -14.86 25.16 13.82
N ILE A 194 -15.21 23.87 13.86
CA ILE A 194 -14.81 22.89 12.85
C ILE A 194 -15.66 23.08 11.58
N GLU A 195 -15.20 22.50 10.46
CA GLU A 195 -15.86 22.50 9.15
C GLU A 195 -17.35 22.10 9.17
N ASP A 196 -17.78 21.26 10.13
CA ASP A 196 -19.16 20.82 10.32
C ASP A 196 -20.01 21.77 11.19
N GLY A 197 -19.43 22.87 11.67
CA GLY A 197 -20.07 23.84 12.56
C GLY A 197 -19.95 23.50 14.05
N SER A 198 -19.32 22.37 14.41
CA SER A 198 -19.18 21.96 15.80
C SER A 198 -18.15 22.81 16.56
N PHE A 199 -18.39 22.98 17.86
CA PHE A 199 -17.50 23.66 18.79
C PHE A 199 -16.52 22.67 19.41
N VAL A 200 -15.26 23.08 19.52
CA VAL A 200 -14.23 22.32 20.22
C VAL A 200 -14.18 22.78 21.68
N LYS A 201 -14.29 21.85 22.64
CA LYS A 201 -14.24 22.18 24.08
C LYS A 201 -13.03 23.02 24.46
N SER A 202 -11.84 22.71 23.93
CA SER A 202 -10.63 23.49 24.22
C SER A 202 -10.69 24.95 23.74
N ASN A 203 -11.40 25.22 22.64
CA ASN A 203 -11.59 26.58 22.14
C ASN A 203 -12.60 27.32 23.05
N LEU A 204 -13.68 26.65 23.45
CA LEU A 204 -14.64 27.21 24.41
C LEU A 204 -13.97 27.54 25.76
N ASP A 205 -13.14 26.64 26.30
CA ASP A 205 -12.41 26.87 27.55
C ASP A 205 -11.50 28.11 27.46
N LEU A 206 -10.86 28.34 26.31
CA LEU A 206 -10.03 29.52 26.09
C LEU A 206 -10.86 30.82 26.17
N TYR A 207 -12.02 30.84 25.52
CA TYR A 207 -12.90 32.00 25.53
C TYR A 207 -13.58 32.19 26.89
N MET A 208 -13.90 31.11 27.61
CA MET A 208 -14.35 31.17 29.01
C MET A 208 -13.29 31.81 29.92
N GLN A 209 -12.03 31.37 29.82
CA GLN A 209 -10.92 31.88 30.65
C GLN A 209 -10.59 33.34 30.37
N THR A 210 -10.80 33.79 29.13
CA THR A 210 -10.51 35.16 28.68
C THR A 210 -11.75 36.04 28.63
N ASN A 211 -12.89 35.55 29.10
CA ASN A 211 -14.18 36.22 29.08
C ASN A 211 -14.54 36.77 27.69
N GLY A 212 -14.34 35.96 26.65
CA GLY A 212 -14.69 36.27 25.28
C GLY A 212 -13.67 37.09 24.48
N ASN A 213 -12.49 37.38 25.06
CA ASN A 213 -11.50 38.25 24.44
C ASN A 213 -10.05 37.71 24.58
N PRO A 214 -9.72 36.59 23.92
CA PRO A 214 -8.36 36.07 23.92
C PRO A 214 -7.41 36.98 23.13
N SER A 215 -6.13 37.01 23.54
CA SER A 215 -5.09 37.74 22.80
C SER A 215 -4.80 37.09 21.44
N ALA A 216 -4.17 37.83 20.53
CA ALA A 216 -3.81 37.30 19.20
C ALA A 216 -2.92 36.04 19.28
N ASP A 217 -2.05 35.95 20.30
CA ASP A 217 -1.19 34.77 20.53
C ASP A 217 -2.01 33.58 21.04
N GLN A 218 -3.06 33.82 21.82
CA GLN A 218 -3.97 32.80 22.30
C GLN A 218 -4.92 32.32 21.19
N GLN A 219 -5.32 33.20 20.28
CA GLN A 219 -6.14 32.81 19.13
C GLN A 219 -5.40 31.84 18.19
N GLN A 220 -4.08 31.89 18.13
CA GLN A 220 -3.26 30.96 17.33
C GLN A 220 -3.18 29.55 17.91
N THR A 221 -3.58 29.34 19.17
CA THR A 221 -3.61 28.00 19.80
C THR A 221 -4.96 27.31 19.67
N GLN A 222 -5.92 27.95 18.98
CA GLN A 222 -7.22 27.37 18.66
C GLN A 222 -7.08 26.24 17.66
N ILE A 223 -7.94 25.24 17.82
CA ILE A 223 -8.01 24.06 16.95
C ILE A 223 -9.07 24.32 15.88
N SER A 224 -8.70 24.21 14.61
CA SER A 224 -9.62 24.45 13.49
C SER A 224 -10.03 23.19 12.73
N SER A 225 -9.45 22.03 13.04
CA SER A 225 -9.78 20.78 12.37
C SER A 225 -9.70 19.56 13.29
N ARG A 226 -10.47 18.51 12.96
CA ARG A 226 -10.42 17.22 13.65
C ARG A 226 -9.01 16.60 13.63
N ALA A 227 -8.27 16.80 12.54
CA ALA A 227 -6.89 16.34 12.43
C ALA A 227 -5.94 17.04 13.42
N GLN A 228 -6.12 18.35 13.67
CA GLN A 228 -5.35 19.07 14.68
C GLN A 228 -5.71 18.63 16.10
N LEU A 229 -6.98 18.31 16.36
CA LEU A 229 -7.46 17.77 17.64
C LEU A 229 -6.79 16.43 17.96
N ALA A 230 -6.82 15.49 17.00
CA ALA A 230 -6.17 14.20 17.10
C ALA A 230 -4.64 14.34 17.32
N ALA A 231 -3.97 15.19 16.54
CA ALA A 231 -2.52 15.40 16.64
C ALA A 231 -2.08 16.01 17.99
N ARG A 232 -2.89 16.89 18.59
CA ARG A 232 -2.62 17.48 19.91
C ARG A 232 -2.73 16.45 21.02
N ARG A 233 -3.67 15.51 20.89
CA ARG A 233 -3.87 14.43 21.86
C ARG A 233 -2.71 13.44 21.86
N SER A 234 -2.18 13.09 20.69
CA SER A 234 -0.98 12.25 20.56
C SER A 234 0.29 12.85 21.19
N GLN A 235 0.29 14.14 21.52
CA GLN A 235 1.42 14.82 22.17
C GLN A 235 1.31 14.88 23.71
N VAL A 236 0.18 14.49 24.30
CA VAL A 236 0.02 14.40 25.76
C VAL A 236 0.48 13.01 26.20
N PRO A 237 1.57 12.88 27.00
CA PRO A 237 2.00 11.60 27.51
C PRO A 237 0.97 11.08 28.51
N ASP A 238 0.49 9.88 28.23
CA ASP A 238 -0.56 9.17 28.93
C ASP A 238 -0.33 9.12 30.44
N GLY A 239 -1.24 9.76 31.18
CA GLY A 239 -1.13 10.03 32.60
C GLY A 239 -2.27 9.37 33.37
N LYS A 240 -2.08 8.08 33.68
CA LYS A 240 -2.82 7.22 34.62
C LYS A 240 -4.04 6.50 34.07
N ALA A 241 -3.84 5.20 33.84
CA ALA A 241 -4.85 4.16 34.00
C ALA A 241 -5.55 4.32 35.36
N ALA A 242 -6.81 4.71 35.32
CA ALA A 242 -7.76 4.49 36.39
C ALA A 242 -8.59 3.26 36.01
N ASP A 243 -8.33 2.19 36.74
CA ASP A 243 -9.17 1.01 36.87
C ASP A 243 -10.63 1.43 37.05
N VAL A 244 -11.50 1.09 36.09
CA VAL A 244 -12.96 1.13 36.28
C VAL A 244 -13.54 -0.16 35.73
N GLU A 245 -13.80 -1.09 36.64
CA GLU A 245 -14.83 -2.11 36.48
C GLU A 245 -16.18 -1.40 36.22
N ALA A 246 -16.68 -1.46 34.98
CA ALA A 246 -18.08 -1.15 34.65
C ALA A 246 -18.43 -1.83 33.31
N GLY A 247 -19.15 -2.95 33.31
CA GLY A 247 -20.52 -2.91 32.80
C GLY A 247 -21.09 -4.30 32.46
N GLN A 248 -21.12 -5.22 33.42
CA GLN A 248 -21.82 -6.52 33.29
C GLN A 248 -23.35 -6.34 33.33
N GLY A 249 -23.93 -5.79 32.26
CA GLY A 249 -25.39 -5.65 32.14
C GLY A 249 -25.87 -4.65 31.10
N GLU A 250 -24.99 -4.07 30.30
CA GLU A 250 -25.39 -3.15 29.25
C GLU A 250 -26.06 -3.91 28.10
N ILE A 251 -27.25 -3.44 27.71
CA ILE A 251 -28.05 -4.03 26.64
C ILE A 251 -27.64 -3.31 25.35
N ASP A 252 -27.19 -4.06 24.35
CA ASP A 252 -26.83 -3.49 23.05
C ASP A 252 -28.08 -2.85 22.41
N PRO A 253 -28.07 -1.55 22.12
CA PRO A 253 -29.21 -0.85 21.53
C PRO A 253 -29.57 -1.36 20.13
N GLN A 254 -28.66 -2.03 19.42
CA GLN A 254 -28.94 -2.56 18.09
C GLN A 254 -29.67 -3.92 18.14
N THR A 255 -29.24 -4.83 19.00
CA THR A 255 -29.82 -6.19 19.10
C THR A 255 -30.88 -6.32 20.20
N GLY A 256 -30.86 -5.45 21.22
CA GLY A 256 -31.73 -5.52 22.40
C GLY A 256 -31.42 -6.68 23.34
N LEU A 257 -30.23 -7.29 23.20
CA LEU A 257 -29.71 -8.37 24.04
C LEU A 257 -28.55 -7.84 24.88
N THR A 258 -28.22 -8.52 25.97
CA THR A 258 -27.00 -8.19 26.73
C THR A 258 -25.78 -8.64 25.96
N TYR A 259 -24.64 -7.96 26.17
CA TYR A 259 -23.38 -8.36 25.54
C TYR A 259 -22.98 -9.81 25.89
N GLU A 260 -23.37 -10.31 27.07
CA GLU A 260 -23.14 -11.71 27.48
C GLU A 260 -24.01 -12.71 26.70
N GLU A 261 -25.22 -12.33 26.31
CA GLU A 261 -26.09 -13.15 25.45
C GLU A 261 -25.58 -13.14 24.00
N LEU A 262 -25.07 -12.01 23.52
CA LEU A 262 -24.46 -11.89 22.19
C LEU A 262 -23.19 -12.73 22.05
N GLU A 263 -22.38 -12.84 23.12
CA GLU A 263 -21.18 -13.68 23.15
C GLU A 263 -21.49 -15.19 23.00
N GLN A 264 -22.69 -15.62 23.37
CA GLN A 264 -23.09 -17.03 23.34
C GLN A 264 -23.80 -17.42 22.03
N MET A 265 -24.14 -16.45 21.18
CA MET A 265 -24.83 -16.70 19.92
C MET A 265 -23.84 -16.85 18.74
N ASP A 266 -24.21 -17.70 17.78
CA ASP A 266 -23.44 -17.82 16.54
C ASP A 266 -23.69 -16.60 15.64
N PHE A 267 -22.67 -16.19 14.89
CA PHE A 267 -22.72 -14.99 14.05
C PHE A 267 -23.86 -15.02 13.03
N SER A 268 -24.23 -16.21 12.53
CA SER A 268 -25.38 -16.36 11.64
C SER A 268 -26.69 -15.93 12.31
N GLU A 269 -26.85 -16.22 13.59
CA GLU A 269 -28.04 -15.86 14.36
C GLU A 269 -28.07 -14.35 14.64
N VAL A 270 -26.94 -13.75 15.01
CA VAL A 270 -26.82 -12.29 15.24
C VAL A 270 -27.04 -11.50 13.94
N TYR A 271 -26.49 -11.98 12.82
CA TYR A 271 -26.69 -11.37 11.50
C TYR A 271 -28.14 -11.46 11.04
N ASP A 272 -28.81 -12.60 11.23
CA ASP A 272 -30.23 -12.75 10.93
C ASP A 272 -31.10 -11.85 11.84
N LEU A 273 -30.69 -11.66 13.10
CA LEU A 273 -31.36 -10.76 14.05
C LEU A 273 -31.27 -9.29 13.61
N MET A 274 -30.09 -8.85 13.16
CA MET A 274 -29.90 -7.51 12.60
C MET A 274 -30.62 -7.32 11.26
N LYS A 275 -30.66 -8.35 10.41
CA LYS A 275 -31.32 -8.31 9.10
C LYS A 275 -32.84 -8.25 9.22
N ASN A 276 -33.42 -8.97 10.18
CA ASN A 276 -34.87 -9.00 10.40
C ASN A 276 -35.43 -7.71 11.02
N ARG A 277 -34.61 -6.90 11.71
CA ARG A 277 -35.02 -5.59 12.27
C ARG A 277 -34.92 -4.42 11.29
N ARG A 278 -34.24 -4.58 10.15
CA ARG A 278 -34.15 -3.55 9.09
C ARG A 278 -35.32 -3.61 8.08
N GLN A 279 -36.29 -4.49 8.27
CA GLN A 279 -37.57 -4.53 7.53
C GLN A 279 -38.70 -3.99 8.42
#